data_AF-A0A7S1Q6I6-F1
#
_entry.id   AF-A0A7S1Q6I6-F1
#
_cell.length_a   1.000
_cell.length_b   1.000
_cell.length_c   1.000
_cell.angle_alpha   90.00
_cell.angle_beta   90.00
_cell.angle_gamma   90.00
#
_symmetry.space_group_name_H-M   'P 1'
#
loop_
_entity.id
_entity.type
_entity.pdbx_description
1 polymer ?
#
loop_
_entity_poly.entity_id
_entity_poly.type
_entity_poly.pdbx_seq_one_letter_code
_entity_poly.pdbx_strand_id
1 'polypeptide(L)'
;RVLVMDKLHGTSLADWGRAQLESEARNQGKTRKELQDELMKRPSGELEGMRPSAVFLAAYFMAIRGVDLACNTPLFAYNWGLGYALGQPVEYVDTPLPPNIHHITDELLAAQGHMIFRAGFVNADPHAGNVMLLTDGRIALID
;
A
#
# COMPACT_ATOMS: atom_id res chain seq x y z
N ARG A 1 -6.63 -6.82 35.38
CA ARG A 1 -6.96 -7.11 33.96
C ARG A 1 -5.81 -6.58 33.14
N VAL A 2 -5.11 -7.43 32.40
CA VAL A 2 -4.05 -7.02 31.47
C VAL A 2 -4.71 -6.80 30.12
N LEU A 3 -4.51 -5.62 29.52
CA LEU A 3 -4.90 -5.36 28.14
C LEU A 3 -3.93 -6.09 27.23
N VAL A 4 -4.46 -7.01 26.42
CA VAL A 4 -3.71 -7.65 25.33
C VAL A 4 -4.25 -7.02 24.06
N MET A 5 -3.35 -6.47 23.24
CA MET A 5 -3.71 -5.88 21.94
C MET A 5 -3.18 -6.77 20.83
N ASP A 6 -4.01 -6.98 19.81
CA ASP A 6 -3.60 -7.70 18.62
C ASP A 6 -2.59 -6.89 17.83
N LYS A 7 -1.50 -7.54 17.40
CA LYS A 7 -0.51 -6.92 16.53
C LYS A 7 -1.09 -6.78 15.13
N LEU A 8 -1.27 -5.54 14.69
CA LEU A 8 -1.60 -5.24 13.31
C LEU A 8 -0.33 -5.30 12.44
N HIS A 9 -0.43 -5.97 11.30
CA HIS A 9 0.66 -6.14 10.34
C HIS A 9 0.48 -5.16 9.18
N GLY A 10 1.41 -4.22 9.04
CA GLY A 10 1.33 -3.17 8.04
C GLY A 10 2.50 -2.18 8.11
N THR A 11 2.42 -1.13 7.31
CA THR A 11 3.38 -0.02 7.29
C THR A 11 2.65 1.31 7.44
N SER A 12 3.23 2.29 8.12
CA SER A 12 2.60 3.61 8.19
C SER A 12 2.60 4.27 6.81
N LEU A 13 1.58 5.06 6.49
CA LEU A 13 1.49 5.80 5.24
C LEU A 13 2.68 6.75 5.08
N ALA A 14 3.14 7.35 6.19
CA ALA A 14 4.33 8.19 6.23
C ALA A 14 5.63 7.41 5.94
N ASP A 15 5.81 6.21 6.48
CA ASP A 15 7.00 5.37 6.21
C ASP A 15 6.98 4.88 4.76
N TRP A 16 5.81 4.47 4.27
CA TRP A 16 5.64 4.08 2.87
C TRP A 16 5.98 5.23 1.92
N GLY A 17 5.44 6.42 2.16
CA GLY A 17 5.73 7.60 1.34
C GLY A 17 7.21 7.98 1.36
N ARG A 18 7.88 7.86 2.53
CA ARG A 18 9.34 8.04 2.65
C ARG A 18 10.12 7.03 1.83
N ALA A 19 9.77 5.74 1.90
CA ALA A 19 10.43 4.69 1.13
C ALA A 19 10.29 4.92 -0.38
N GLN A 20 9.11 5.37 -0.85
CA GLN A 20 8.90 5.72 -2.26
C GLN A 20 9.75 6.91 -2.70
N LEU A 21 9.77 7.99 -1.92
CA LEU A 21 10.62 9.15 -2.22
C LEU A 21 12.10 8.79 -2.26
N GLU A 22 12.57 7.90 -1.37
CA GLU A 22 13.95 7.44 -1.37
C GLU A 22 14.28 6.58 -2.58
N SER A 23 13.37 5.68 -2.98
CA SER A 23 13.52 4.87 -4.19
C SER A 23 13.60 5.76 -5.44
N GLU A 24 12.69 6.72 -5.54
CA GLU A 24 12.64 7.63 -6.69
C GLU A 24 13.86 8.58 -6.73
N ALA A 25 14.29 9.08 -5.56
CA ALA A 25 15.48 9.90 -5.46
C ALA A 25 16.73 9.13 -5.93
N ARG A 26 16.87 7.86 -5.55
CA ARG A 26 17.96 6.99 -6.03
C ARG A 26 17.93 6.81 -7.55
N ASN A 27 16.76 6.57 -8.12
CA ASN A 27 16.59 6.42 -9.57
C ASN A 27 16.96 7.70 -10.34
N GLN A 28 16.73 8.86 -9.74
CA GLN A 28 17.05 10.17 -10.32
C GLN A 28 18.46 10.69 -9.95
N GLY A 29 19.24 9.94 -9.16
CA GLY A 29 20.54 10.39 -8.66
C GLY A 29 20.48 11.61 -7.74
N LYS A 30 19.34 11.87 -7.10
CA LYS A 30 19.09 12.99 -6.19
C LYS A 30 19.08 12.53 -4.74
N THR A 31 19.23 13.47 -3.81
CA THR A 31 18.91 13.21 -2.40
C THR A 31 17.40 13.27 -2.16
N ARG A 32 16.92 12.57 -1.12
CA ARG A 32 15.51 12.60 -0.72
C ARG A 32 14.99 14.03 -0.50
N LYS A 33 15.82 14.87 0.14
CA LYS A 33 15.46 16.25 0.47
C LYS A 33 15.31 17.10 -0.79
N GLU A 34 16.22 16.98 -1.75
CA GLU A 34 16.13 17.69 -3.03
C GLU A 34 14.88 17.31 -3.81
N LEU A 35 14.56 16.01 -3.87
CA LEU A 35 13.34 15.53 -4.54
C LEU A 35 12.08 16.02 -3.83
N GLN A 36 12.06 15.99 -2.49
CA GLN A 36 10.95 16.49 -1.69
C GLN A 36 10.74 18.00 -1.91
N ASP A 37 11.81 18.79 -1.87
CA ASP A 37 11.76 20.24 -2.09
C ASP A 37 11.31 20.57 -3.53
N GLU A 38 11.69 19.75 -4.51
CA GLU A 38 11.22 19.89 -5.90
C GLU A 38 9.72 19.63 -6.01
N LEU A 39 9.22 18.53 -5.42
CA LEU A 39 7.79 18.19 -5.44
C LEU A 39 6.95 19.23 -4.71
N MET A 40 7.44 19.76 -3.59
CA MET A 40 6.74 20.82 -2.83
C MET A 40 6.67 22.16 -3.57
N LYS A 41 7.57 22.41 -4.54
CA LYS A 41 7.58 23.62 -5.36
C LYS A 41 6.72 23.50 -6.62
N ARG A 42 6.31 22.29 -7.00
CA ARG A 42 5.45 22.08 -8.17
C ARG A 42 4.02 22.58 -7.87
N PRO A 43 3.36 23.25 -8.82
CA PRO A 43 1.98 23.66 -8.65
C PRO A 43 1.06 22.43 -8.49
N SER A 44 0.02 22.56 -7.68
CA SER A 44 -0.91 21.45 -7.39
C SER A 44 -1.52 20.80 -8.64
N GLY A 45 -1.79 21.58 -9.69
CA GLY A 45 -2.33 21.06 -10.96
C GLY A 45 -1.35 20.15 -11.72
N GLU A 46 -0.04 20.36 -11.60
CA GLU A 46 0.95 19.45 -12.20
C GLU A 46 1.04 18.14 -11.43
N LEU A 47 0.87 18.19 -10.11
CA LEU A 47 0.84 17.00 -9.25
C LEU A 47 -0.41 16.16 -9.52
N GLU A 48 -1.56 16.80 -9.76
CA GLU A 48 -2.79 16.10 -10.18
C GLU A 48 -2.62 15.37 -11.52
N GLY A 49 -1.90 15.98 -12.48
CA GLY A 49 -1.58 15.35 -13.76
C GLY A 49 -0.68 14.12 -13.65
N MET A 50 0.06 13.96 -12.54
CA MET A 50 0.90 12.78 -12.27
C MET A 50 0.12 11.65 -11.60
N ARG A 51 -1.11 11.87 -11.14
CA ARG A 51 -1.93 10.82 -10.52
C ARG A 51 -2.36 9.81 -11.58
N PRO A 52 -1.98 8.52 -11.46
CA PRO A 52 -2.46 7.50 -12.39
C PRO A 52 -3.98 7.37 -12.28
N SER A 53 -4.64 7.20 -13.42
CA SER A 53 -6.09 6.97 -13.45
C SER A 53 -6.44 5.68 -12.71
N ALA A 54 -7.62 5.63 -12.08
CA ALA A 54 -8.06 4.45 -11.34
C ALA A 54 -8.14 3.20 -12.24
N VAL A 55 -8.55 3.39 -13.51
CA VAL A 55 -8.60 2.33 -14.52
C VAL A 55 -7.21 1.80 -14.87
N PHE A 56 -6.25 2.70 -15.07
CA PHE A 56 -4.86 2.31 -15.34
C PHE A 56 -4.28 1.53 -14.15
N LEU A 57 -4.50 2.01 -12.92
CA LEU A 57 -4.02 1.34 -11.71
C LEU A 57 -4.65 -0.05 -11.55
N ALA A 58 -5.95 -0.18 -11.80
CA ALA A 58 -6.65 -1.47 -11.77
C ALA A 58 -6.12 -2.44 -12.82
N ALA A 59 -5.89 -1.97 -14.05
CA ALA A 59 -5.27 -2.77 -15.11
C ALA A 59 -3.84 -3.20 -14.74
N TYR A 60 -3.06 -2.30 -14.14
CA TYR A 60 -1.71 -2.59 -13.65
C TYR A 60 -1.72 -3.68 -12.55
N PHE A 61 -2.62 -3.58 -11.57
CA PHE A 61 -2.78 -4.61 -10.54
C PHE A 61 -3.21 -5.96 -11.13
N MET A 62 -4.17 -5.96 -12.06
CA MET A 62 -4.59 -7.17 -12.76
C MET A 62 -3.43 -7.80 -13.54
N ALA A 63 -2.58 -6.99 -14.17
CA ALA A 63 -1.40 -7.48 -14.88
C ALA A 63 -0.41 -8.16 -13.93
N ILE A 64 -0.08 -7.54 -12.79
CA ILE A 64 0.80 -8.15 -11.78
C ILE A 64 0.20 -9.48 -11.29
N ARG A 65 -1.09 -9.49 -10.93
CA ARG A 65 -1.75 -10.72 -10.46
C ARG A 65 -1.84 -11.79 -11.54
N GLY A 66 -1.96 -11.40 -12.81
CA GLY A 66 -1.88 -12.32 -13.94
C GLY A 66 -0.50 -12.96 -14.07
N VAL A 67 0.59 -12.20 -13.86
CA VAL A 67 1.96 -12.72 -13.84
C VAL A 67 2.16 -13.67 -12.66
N ASP A 68 1.76 -13.27 -11.45
CA ASP A 68 1.83 -14.12 -10.26
C ASP A 68 1.09 -15.45 -10.49
N LEU A 69 -0.13 -15.39 -11.04
CA LEU A 69 -0.92 -16.57 -11.35
C LEU A 69 -0.22 -17.46 -12.39
N ALA A 70 0.33 -16.89 -13.45
CA ALA A 70 1.05 -17.63 -14.47
C ALA A 70 2.31 -18.33 -13.91
N CYS A 71 3.04 -17.67 -13.01
CA CYS A 71 4.19 -18.25 -12.30
C CYS A 71 3.77 -19.32 -11.28
N ASN A 72 2.65 -19.10 -10.57
CA ASN A 72 2.20 -19.99 -9.51
C ASN A 72 1.48 -21.23 -10.02
N THR A 73 0.93 -21.20 -11.24
CA THR A 73 0.25 -22.37 -11.84
C THR A 73 1.18 -23.59 -11.97
N PRO A 74 2.39 -23.51 -12.55
CA PRO A 74 3.32 -24.64 -12.60
C PRO A 74 3.86 -25.00 -11.22
N LEU A 75 4.09 -24.02 -10.33
CA LEU A 75 4.51 -24.26 -8.94
C LEU A 75 3.45 -25.05 -8.17
N PHE A 76 2.17 -24.78 -8.41
CA PHE A 76 1.06 -25.50 -7.80
C PHE A 76 1.03 -26.96 -8.24
N ALA A 77 1.17 -27.22 -9.55
CA ALA A 77 1.26 -28.58 -10.08
C ALA A 77 2.47 -29.34 -9.48
N TYR A 78 3.62 -28.67 -9.37
CA TYR A 78 4.81 -29.25 -8.73
C TYR A 78 4.57 -29.55 -7.24
N ASN A 79 4.09 -28.57 -6.48
CA ASN A 79 3.87 -28.68 -5.04
C ASN A 79 2.84 -29.75 -4.69
N TRP A 80 1.78 -29.88 -5.48
CA TRP A 80 0.79 -30.95 -5.29
C TRP A 80 1.37 -32.33 -5.61
N GLY A 81 2.20 -32.43 -6.65
CA GLY A 81 2.80 -33.70 -7.08
C GLY A 81 4.09 -34.03 -6.35
N LEU A 82 5.21 -33.66 -6.97
CA LEU A 82 6.56 -34.01 -6.51
C LEU A 82 6.94 -33.29 -5.22
N GLY A 83 6.54 -32.03 -5.05
CA GLY A 83 6.83 -31.27 -3.82
C GLY A 83 6.21 -31.91 -2.58
N TYR A 84 4.97 -32.42 -2.70
CA TYR A 84 4.32 -33.19 -1.63
C TYR A 84 5.01 -34.53 -1.39
N ALA A 85 5.30 -35.28 -2.46
CA ALA A 85 5.91 -36.61 -2.36
C ALA A 85 7.36 -36.61 -1.85
N LEU A 86 8.14 -35.57 -2.20
CA LEU A 86 9.54 -35.39 -1.80
C LEU A 86 9.70 -34.52 -0.55
N GLY A 87 8.61 -33.94 -0.03
CA GLY A 87 8.64 -33.06 1.13
C GLY A 87 9.39 -31.73 0.89
N GLN A 88 9.46 -31.27 -0.35
CA GLN A 88 10.16 -30.05 -0.76
C GLN A 88 9.22 -29.10 -1.51
N PRO A 89 8.22 -28.51 -0.83
CA PRO A 89 7.37 -27.50 -1.46
C PRO A 89 8.17 -26.22 -1.75
N VAL A 90 7.90 -25.61 -2.89
CA VAL A 90 8.44 -24.30 -3.28
C VAL A 90 7.44 -23.21 -2.90
N GLU A 91 7.93 -22.09 -2.38
CA GLU A 91 7.07 -20.94 -2.07
C GLU A 91 6.45 -20.34 -3.33
N TYR A 92 5.20 -19.91 -3.22
CA TYR A 92 4.51 -19.19 -4.29
C TYR A 92 5.05 -17.76 -4.41
N VAL A 93 5.03 -17.25 -5.64
CA VAL A 93 5.34 -15.86 -5.94
C VAL A 93 4.14 -15.00 -5.58
N ASP A 94 4.32 -14.07 -4.65
CA ASP A 94 3.34 -13.04 -4.33
C ASP A 94 4.00 -11.67 -4.53
N THR A 95 3.73 -11.02 -5.66
CA THR A 95 4.32 -9.72 -5.95
C THR A 95 3.59 -8.65 -5.13
N PRO A 96 4.30 -7.86 -4.30
CA PRO A 96 3.67 -6.81 -3.51
C PRO A 96 3.09 -5.74 -4.45
N LEU A 97 1.79 -5.47 -4.31
CA LEU A 97 1.13 -4.40 -5.05
C LEU A 97 1.43 -3.05 -4.39
N PRO A 98 1.65 -1.99 -5.17
CA PRO A 98 1.69 -0.66 -4.59
C PRO A 98 0.29 -0.30 -4.06
N PRO A 99 0.20 0.56 -3.05
CA PRO A 99 -1.07 0.91 -2.43
C PRO A 99 -2.01 1.59 -3.42
N ASN A 100 -3.30 1.26 -3.30
CA ASN A 100 -4.32 1.89 -4.11
C ASN A 100 -4.65 3.27 -3.56
N ILE A 101 -4.03 4.32 -4.12
CA ILE A 101 -4.22 5.70 -3.66
C ILE A 101 -5.68 6.15 -3.71
N HIS A 102 -6.46 5.67 -4.70
CA HIS A 102 -7.89 6.01 -4.81
C HIS A 102 -8.69 5.38 -3.68
N HIS A 103 -8.45 4.09 -3.40
CA HIS A 103 -9.08 3.40 -2.27
C HIS A 103 -8.70 4.05 -0.94
N ILE A 104 -7.43 4.42 -0.75
CA ILE A 104 -6.95 5.08 0.46
C ILE A 104 -7.65 6.42 0.70
N THR A 105 -7.74 7.26 -0.33
CA THR A 105 -8.42 8.56 -0.20
C THR A 105 -9.90 8.39 0.11
N ASP A 106 -10.57 7.43 -0.54
CA ASP A 106 -12.00 7.22 -0.38
C ASP A 106 -12.33 6.67 1.02
N GLU A 107 -11.56 5.68 1.50
CA GLU A 107 -11.73 5.10 2.85
C GLU A 107 -11.40 6.10 3.95
N LEU A 108 -10.34 6.91 3.82
CA LEU A 108 -10.01 7.94 4.80
C LEU A 108 -11.11 9.00 4.89
N LEU A 109 -11.64 9.44 3.75
CA LEU A 109 -12.73 10.40 3.71
C LEU A 109 -14.03 9.80 4.29
N ALA A 110 -14.34 8.54 3.95
CA ALA A 110 -15.48 7.82 4.50
C ALA A 110 -15.38 7.66 6.02
N ALA A 111 -14.20 7.31 6.54
CA ALA A 111 -13.94 7.20 7.97
C ALA A 111 -14.11 8.54 8.69
N GLN A 112 -13.55 9.63 8.13
CA GLN A 112 -13.76 10.98 8.68
C GLN A 112 -15.23 11.39 8.67
N GLY A 113 -15.95 11.15 7.57
CA GLY A 113 -17.38 11.40 7.48
C GLY A 113 -18.17 10.62 8.53
N HIS A 114 -17.81 9.35 8.77
CA HIS A 114 -18.42 8.54 9.83
C HIS A 114 -18.16 9.13 11.22
N MET A 115 -16.92 9.50 11.53
CA MET A 115 -16.56 10.12 12.82
C MET A 115 -17.40 11.37 13.07
N ILE A 116 -17.45 12.28 12.10
CA ILE A 116 -18.16 13.56 12.20
C ILE A 116 -19.67 13.35 12.30
N PHE A 117 -20.26 12.68 11.30
CA PHE A 117 -21.71 12.70 11.11
C PHE A 117 -22.45 11.60 11.88
N ARG A 118 -21.75 10.55 12.32
CA ARG A 118 -22.38 9.41 13.02
C ARG A 118 -21.86 9.20 14.42
N ALA A 119 -20.55 9.34 14.64
CA ALA A 119 -19.96 9.09 15.96
C ALA A 119 -19.93 10.35 16.84
N GLY A 120 -20.01 11.54 16.25
CA GLY A 120 -20.04 12.82 16.97
C GLY A 120 -18.69 13.25 17.54
N PHE A 121 -17.59 12.74 16.98
CA PHE A 121 -16.24 13.17 17.32
C PHE A 121 -15.40 13.37 16.07
N VAL A 122 -14.28 14.07 16.18
CA VAL A 122 -13.34 14.25 15.07
C VAL A 122 -11.95 13.85 15.55
N ASN A 123 -11.19 13.17 14.69
CA ASN A 123 -9.75 13.10 14.88
C ASN A 123 -9.19 14.49 14.55
N ALA A 124 -8.63 15.16 15.55
CA ALA A 124 -8.18 16.54 15.44
C ALA A 124 -6.86 16.68 14.67
N ASP A 125 -6.04 15.62 14.64
CA ASP A 125 -4.72 15.61 13.97
C ASP A 125 -4.54 14.34 13.12
N PRO A 126 -5.30 14.19 12.03
CA PRO A 126 -5.15 13.06 11.13
C PRO A 126 -3.87 13.22 10.30
N HIS A 127 -2.74 12.78 10.85
CA HIS A 127 -1.45 12.82 10.16
C HIS A 127 -1.08 11.46 9.54
N ALA A 128 -0.29 11.45 8.46
CA ALA A 128 0.07 10.23 7.74
C ALA A 128 0.80 9.17 8.59
N GLY A 129 1.42 9.56 9.72
CA GLY A 129 1.99 8.62 10.68
C GLY A 129 0.94 7.81 11.48
N ASN A 130 -0.29 8.30 11.60
CA ASN A 130 -1.38 7.67 12.35
C ASN A 130 -2.28 6.80 11.45
N VAL A 131 -1.92 6.71 10.18
CA VAL A 131 -2.58 5.88 9.19
C VAL A 131 -1.64 4.74 8.83
N MET A 132 -2.10 3.50 9.04
CA MET A 132 -1.33 2.31 8.72
C MET A 132 -2.01 1.52 7.61
N LEU A 133 -1.24 1.20 6.57
CA LEU A 133 -1.64 0.35 5.45
C LEU A 133 -1.38 -1.10 5.83
N LEU A 134 -2.45 -1.88 6.00
CA LEU A 134 -2.36 -3.27 6.42
C LEU A 134 -2.07 -4.18 5.22
N THR A 135 -1.44 -5.32 5.49
CA THR A 135 -1.08 -6.32 4.45
C THR A 135 -2.30 -6.95 3.77
N ASP A 136 -3.47 -6.89 4.41
CA ASP A 136 -4.74 -7.37 3.88
C ASP A 136 -5.53 -6.30 3.10
N GLY A 137 -4.93 -5.14 2.86
CA GLY A 137 -5.54 -4.04 2.10
C GLY A 137 -6.43 -3.12 2.93
N ARG A 138 -6.63 -3.40 4.22
CA ARG A 138 -7.35 -2.48 5.13
C ARG A 138 -6.48 -1.31 5.55
N ILE A 139 -7.13 -0.27 6.08
CA ILE A 139 -6.49 0.91 6.65
C ILE A 139 -6.80 0.98 8.14
N ALA A 140 -5.77 1.13 8.96
CA ALA A 140 -5.93 1.32 10.39
C ALA A 140 -5.62 2.77 10.77
N LEU A 141 -6.51 3.37 11.57
CA LEU A 141 -6.27 4.61 12.28
C LEU A 141 -5.77 4.22 13.67
N ILE A 142 -4.51 4.54 13.98
CA ILE A 142 -3.83 4.08 15.19
C ILE A 142 -3.73 5.14 16.28
N ASP A 143 -4.08 6.40 15.96
CA ASP A 143 -4.15 7.55 16.86
C ASP A 143 -5.10 8.63 16.30
#